data_AF-K1S1L1-F1
#
_entry.id   AF-K1S1L1-F1
#
_cell.length_a   1.000
_cell.length_b   1.000
_cell.length_c   1.000
_cell.angle_alpha   90.00
_cell.angle_beta   90.00
_cell.angle_gamma   90.00
#
_symmetry.space_group_name_H-M   'P 1'
#
loop_
_entity.id
_entity.type
_entity.pdbx_description
1 polymer ?
#
loop_
_entity_poly.entity_id
_entity_poly.type
_entity_poly.pdbx_seq_one_letter_code
_entity_poly.pdbx_strand_id
1 'polypeptide(L)'
;MKKNITLVIIIIAAVAAILVSAINIKGFSVTESSKKFKQEYESINDKVSEKSSKKNRSVNIPENNPMEYITAEKLAKKIDNKESFVAYFGFSECPWCRSVIEELITTAQEENIRKIYYVDVKEIRDTYILNENNEPQKEKDGSKGYNSLIKKLSNVLNEYTLTTDDNKTVNVGEKRIYAPNIVAVVNGEAKILETGISTKETNPYMKLTKEMKSDSKKAFKKVFKYINR
;
A
#
# COMPACT_ATOMS: atom_id res chain seq x y z
N MET A 1 60.34 -12.97 7.65
CA MET A 1 59.28 -14.00 7.66
C MET A 1 58.04 -13.61 8.47
N LYS A 2 58.15 -13.22 9.75
CA LYS A 2 56.97 -12.91 10.60
C LYS A 2 56.05 -11.80 10.06
N LYS A 3 56.60 -10.71 9.51
CA LYS A 3 55.83 -9.56 8.99
C LYS A 3 54.92 -9.91 7.80
N ASN A 4 55.37 -10.83 6.95
CA ASN A 4 54.60 -11.29 5.78
C ASN A 4 53.46 -12.24 6.19
N ILE A 5 53.69 -13.05 7.22
CA ILE A 5 52.66 -13.94 7.80
C ILE A 5 51.55 -13.10 8.47
N THR A 6 51.91 -12.05 9.22
CA THR A 6 50.93 -11.14 9.84
C THR A 6 50.07 -10.42 8.79
N LEU A 7 50.68 -9.98 7.67
CA LEU A 7 49.95 -9.31 6.59
C LEU A 7 48.94 -10.24 5.90
N VAL A 8 49.34 -11.50 5.66
CA VAL A 8 48.46 -12.51 5.06
C VAL A 8 47.27 -12.85 5.97
N ILE A 9 47.48 -12.95 7.29
CA ILE A 9 46.40 -13.21 8.25
C ILE A 9 45.40 -12.05 8.29
N ILE A 10 45.86 -10.80 8.24
CA ILE A 10 44.98 -9.61 8.20
C ILE A 10 44.15 -9.60 6.91
N ILE A 11 44.74 -9.94 5.77
CA ILE A 11 44.02 -10.02 4.49
C ILE A 11 42.96 -11.14 4.53
N ILE A 12 43.29 -12.32 5.05
CA ILE A 12 42.33 -13.43 5.17
C ILE A 12 41.18 -13.06 6.12
N ALA A 13 41.47 -12.42 7.26
CA ALA A 13 40.44 -11.95 8.19
C ALA A 13 39.54 -10.87 7.58
N ALA A 14 40.10 -9.94 6.79
CA ALA A 14 39.33 -8.93 6.08
C ALA A 14 38.44 -9.54 5.00
N VAL A 15 38.94 -10.50 4.23
CA VAL A 15 38.16 -11.23 3.20
C VAL A 15 37.05 -12.07 3.86
N ALA A 16 37.33 -12.74 4.98
CA ALA A 16 36.33 -13.47 5.75
C ALA A 16 35.25 -12.54 6.32
N ALA A 17 35.62 -11.36 6.83
CA ALA A 17 34.66 -10.36 7.31
C ALA A 17 33.76 -9.81 6.18
N ILE A 18 34.32 -9.59 4.99
CA ILE A 18 33.56 -9.18 3.79
C ILE A 18 32.60 -10.30 3.37
N LEU A 19 33.04 -11.56 3.35
CA LEU A 19 32.19 -12.71 3.01
C LEU A 19 31.06 -12.91 4.04
N VAL A 20 31.33 -12.74 5.34
CA VAL A 20 30.29 -12.83 6.39
C VAL A 20 29.31 -11.64 6.31
N SER A 21 29.77 -10.46 5.90
CA SER A 21 28.88 -9.31 5.64
C SER A 21 27.98 -9.50 4.41
N ALA A 22 28.44 -10.28 3.41
CA ALA A 22 27.66 -10.61 2.22
C ALA A 22 26.58 -11.68 2.47
N ILE A 23 26.67 -12.45 3.56
CA ILE A 23 25.78 -13.60 3.84
C ILE A 23 24.51 -13.21 4.62
N ASN A 24 24.36 -11.96 5.09
CA ASN A 24 23.19 -11.53 5.87
C ASN A 24 22.22 -10.57 5.15
N ILE A 25 22.26 -10.47 3.82
CA ILE A 25 21.14 -9.88 3.07
C ILE A 25 20.10 -10.97 2.83
N LYS A 26 19.22 -11.22 3.81
CA LYS A 26 17.94 -11.89 3.51
C LYS A 26 17.17 -10.98 2.54
N GLY A 27 17.35 -11.22 1.25
CA GLY A 27 16.64 -10.54 0.17
C GLY A 27 15.13 -10.77 0.28
N PHE A 28 14.35 -9.98 -0.46
CA PHE A 28 12.91 -10.21 -0.59
C PHE A 28 12.68 -11.59 -1.19
N SER A 29 11.97 -12.46 -0.46
CA SER A 29 11.64 -13.81 -0.88
C SER A 29 10.31 -13.82 -1.64
N VAL A 30 10.22 -14.64 -2.68
CA VAL A 30 8.95 -14.86 -3.40
C VAL A 30 8.04 -15.71 -2.51
N THR A 31 6.80 -15.25 -2.31
CA THR A 31 5.77 -15.95 -1.53
C THR A 31 4.55 -16.22 -2.41
N GLU A 32 3.63 -17.08 -1.95
CA GLU A 32 2.36 -17.27 -2.66
C GLU A 32 1.52 -15.99 -2.70
N SER A 33 1.57 -15.18 -1.62
CA SER A 33 0.95 -13.85 -1.58
C SER A 33 1.53 -12.90 -2.64
N SER A 34 2.86 -12.85 -2.79
CA SER A 34 3.51 -11.95 -3.74
C SER A 34 3.26 -12.36 -5.19
N LYS A 35 3.28 -13.67 -5.50
CA LYS A 35 2.89 -14.21 -6.81
C LYS A 35 1.44 -13.90 -7.14
N LYS A 36 0.52 -14.16 -6.20
CA LYS A 36 -0.91 -13.88 -6.36
C LYS A 36 -1.14 -12.39 -6.62
N PHE A 37 -0.50 -11.50 -5.87
CA PHE A 37 -0.64 -10.06 -6.04
C PHE A 37 -0.21 -9.60 -7.44
N LYS A 38 0.95 -10.06 -7.91
CA LYS A 38 1.42 -9.82 -9.29
C LYS A 38 0.38 -10.31 -10.31
N GLN A 39 0.00 -11.59 -10.22
CA GLN A 39 -0.92 -12.21 -11.16
C GLN A 39 -2.25 -11.47 -11.23
N GLU A 40 -2.83 -11.11 -10.08
CA GLU A 40 -4.12 -10.41 -10.03
C GLU A 40 -4.06 -9.06 -10.77
N TYR A 41 -3.08 -8.22 -10.43
CA TYR A 41 -2.94 -6.89 -11.04
C TYR A 41 -2.57 -6.95 -12.53
N GLU A 42 -1.68 -7.86 -12.92
CA GLU A 42 -1.20 -7.95 -14.30
C GLU A 42 -2.18 -8.68 -15.23
N SER A 43 -3.01 -9.59 -14.71
CA SER A 43 -4.02 -10.32 -15.50
C SER A 43 -5.05 -9.40 -16.17
N ILE A 44 -5.19 -8.17 -15.67
CA ILE A 44 -6.09 -7.15 -16.21
C ILE A 44 -5.37 -5.96 -16.85
N ASN A 45 -4.04 -6.06 -17.06
CA ASN A 45 -3.28 -5.09 -17.86
C ASN A 45 -3.95 -4.92 -19.23
N ASP A 46 -4.06 -3.68 -19.68
CA ASP A 46 -4.58 -3.31 -20.99
C ASP A 46 -6.04 -3.76 -21.30
N LYS A 47 -6.73 -4.44 -20.38
CA LYS A 47 -8.15 -4.78 -20.51
C LYS A 47 -9.03 -3.55 -20.33
N VAL A 48 -10.16 -3.52 -21.02
CA VAL A 48 -11.17 -2.47 -20.84
C VAL A 48 -11.99 -2.80 -19.58
N SER A 49 -12.04 -1.86 -18.64
CA SER A 49 -12.86 -1.96 -17.45
C SER A 49 -14.34 -1.85 -17.84
N GLU A 50 -15.14 -2.85 -17.48
CA GLU A 50 -16.59 -2.85 -17.71
C GLU A 50 -17.28 -1.66 -17.03
N LYS A 51 -16.77 -1.25 -15.85
CA LYS A 51 -17.35 -0.17 -15.06
C LYS A 51 -17.14 1.23 -15.65
N SER A 52 -16.02 1.44 -16.36
CA SER A 52 -15.64 2.78 -16.83
C SER A 52 -15.46 2.89 -18.34
N SER A 53 -15.50 1.77 -19.06
CA SER A 53 -15.17 1.67 -20.48
C SER A 53 -13.79 2.24 -20.82
N LYS A 54 -12.89 2.35 -19.83
CA LYS A 54 -11.51 2.81 -20.00
C LYS A 54 -10.55 1.63 -19.89
N LYS A 55 -9.44 1.72 -20.62
CA LYS A 55 -8.35 0.75 -20.57
C LYS A 55 -7.65 0.82 -19.20
N ASN A 56 -7.41 -0.32 -18.58
CA ASN A 56 -6.61 -0.40 -17.37
C ASN A 56 -5.15 -0.04 -17.67
N ARG A 57 -4.55 0.81 -16.82
CA ARG A 57 -3.12 1.08 -16.84
C ARG A 57 -2.35 -0.23 -16.65
N SER A 58 -1.40 -0.52 -17.52
CA SER A 58 -0.52 -1.66 -17.34
C SER A 58 0.49 -1.40 -16.24
N VAL A 59 0.67 -2.40 -15.38
CA VAL A 59 1.68 -2.40 -14.32
C VAL A 59 2.60 -3.61 -14.50
N ASN A 60 3.84 -3.48 -14.03
CA ASN A 60 4.83 -4.55 -14.00
C ASN A 60 5.34 -4.72 -12.58
N ILE A 61 4.85 -5.75 -11.90
CA ILE A 61 5.11 -6.03 -10.50
C ILE A 61 6.17 -7.13 -10.40
N PRO A 62 7.25 -6.95 -9.63
CA PRO A 62 8.23 -8.01 -9.42
C PRO A 62 7.63 -9.16 -8.60
N GLU A 63 8.01 -10.41 -8.89
CA GLU A 63 7.50 -11.59 -8.15
C GLU A 63 7.84 -11.56 -6.67
N ASN A 64 8.96 -10.94 -6.29
CA ASN A 64 9.41 -10.76 -4.90
C ASN A 64 8.90 -9.45 -4.27
N ASN A 65 7.71 -8.99 -4.64
CA ASN A 65 7.08 -7.84 -4.01
C ASN A 65 6.70 -8.12 -2.53
N PRO A 66 6.61 -7.08 -1.67
CA PRO A 66 6.34 -7.25 -0.23
C PRO A 66 4.89 -7.57 0.16
N MET A 67 3.98 -7.77 -0.80
CA MET A 67 2.55 -7.83 -0.49
C MET A 67 2.18 -9.13 0.20
N GLU A 68 1.49 -9.01 1.33
CA GLU A 68 0.99 -10.13 2.13
C GLU A 68 -0.53 -10.00 2.31
N TYR A 69 -1.30 -10.92 1.73
CA TYR A 69 -2.76 -10.88 1.86
C TYR A 69 -3.19 -11.07 3.31
N ILE A 70 -4.13 -10.25 3.76
CA ILE A 70 -4.76 -10.40 5.07
C ILE A 70 -6.22 -9.97 5.00
N THR A 71 -7.09 -10.60 5.80
CA THR A 71 -8.48 -10.14 5.94
C THR A 71 -8.55 -8.93 6.87
N ALA A 72 -9.61 -8.13 6.72
CA ALA A 72 -9.81 -6.96 7.58
C ALA A 72 -9.91 -7.34 9.07
N GLU A 73 -10.55 -8.46 9.41
CA GLU A 73 -10.64 -8.97 10.78
C GLU A 73 -9.28 -9.36 11.34
N LYS A 74 -8.45 -10.04 10.53
CA LYS A 74 -7.11 -10.45 10.97
C LYS A 74 -6.21 -9.23 11.16
N LEU A 75 -6.28 -8.25 10.27
CA LEU A 75 -5.52 -7.00 10.42
C LEU A 75 -5.97 -6.21 11.66
N ALA A 76 -7.28 -6.12 11.90
CA ALA A 76 -7.83 -5.49 13.09
C ALA A 76 -7.32 -6.15 14.39
N LYS A 77 -7.22 -7.49 14.42
CA LYS A 77 -6.63 -8.22 15.55
C LYS A 77 -5.15 -7.89 15.76
N LYS A 78 -4.38 -7.65 14.70
CA LYS A 78 -2.97 -7.22 14.82
C LYS A 78 -2.85 -5.88 15.54
N ILE A 79 -3.76 -4.95 15.24
CA ILE A 79 -3.84 -3.65 15.93
C ILE A 79 -4.12 -3.87 17.43
N ASP A 80 -5.10 -4.72 17.77
CA ASP A 80 -5.43 -5.04 19.17
C ASP A 80 -4.26 -5.68 19.93
N ASN A 81 -3.50 -6.53 19.23
CA ASN A 81 -2.30 -7.15 19.76
C ASN A 81 -1.09 -6.20 19.83
N LYS A 82 -1.29 -4.91 19.56
CA LYS A 82 -0.26 -3.88 19.57
C LYS A 82 0.91 -4.16 18.63
N GLU A 83 0.64 -4.81 17.50
CA GLU A 83 1.68 -5.04 16.49
C GLU A 83 2.00 -3.74 15.73
N SER A 84 3.23 -3.66 15.21
CA SER A 84 3.67 -2.59 14.32
C SER A 84 3.80 -3.11 12.90
N PHE A 85 3.20 -2.42 11.94
CA PHE A 85 3.19 -2.86 10.54
C PHE A 85 2.79 -1.73 9.58
N VAL A 86 2.98 -1.98 8.28
CA VAL A 86 2.36 -1.20 7.21
C VAL A 86 1.20 -2.00 6.61
N ALA A 87 0.09 -1.33 6.34
CA ALA A 87 -1.02 -1.91 5.58
C ALA A 87 -1.40 -1.05 4.38
N TYR A 88 -1.64 -1.70 3.24
CA TYR A 88 -2.14 -1.13 2.01
C TYR A 88 -3.58 -1.59 1.76
N PHE A 89 -4.45 -0.64 1.49
CA PHE A 89 -5.86 -0.83 1.16
C PHE A 89 -6.09 -0.44 -0.29
N GLY A 90 -6.50 -1.40 -1.11
CA GLY A 90 -6.65 -1.23 -2.55
C GLY A 90 -7.43 -2.37 -3.16
N PHE A 91 -7.45 -2.42 -4.50
CA PHE A 91 -7.88 -3.58 -5.28
C PHE A 91 -7.36 -3.46 -6.72
N SER A 92 -7.18 -4.57 -7.41
CA SER A 92 -6.52 -4.61 -8.73
C SER A 92 -7.21 -3.75 -9.80
N GLU A 93 -8.54 -3.68 -9.80
CA GLU A 93 -9.35 -2.90 -10.76
C GLU A 93 -9.37 -1.39 -10.47
N CYS A 94 -8.92 -0.95 -9.30
CA CYS A 94 -8.96 0.45 -8.89
C CYS A 94 -7.96 1.30 -9.71
N PRO A 95 -8.40 2.24 -10.56
CA PRO A 95 -7.52 2.98 -11.46
C PRO A 95 -6.43 3.80 -10.75
N TRP A 96 -6.81 4.48 -9.66
CA TRP A 96 -5.89 5.21 -8.77
C TRP A 96 -4.90 4.29 -8.05
N CYS A 97 -5.33 3.08 -7.72
CA CYS A 97 -4.47 2.11 -7.06
C CYS A 97 -3.34 1.65 -8.00
N ARG A 98 -3.67 1.47 -9.27
CA ARG A 98 -2.71 1.09 -10.32
C ARG A 98 -1.72 2.22 -10.65
N SER A 99 -2.04 3.48 -10.37
CA SER A 99 -1.11 4.59 -10.63
C SER A 99 0.03 4.70 -9.62
N VAL A 100 -0.12 4.10 -8.43
CA VAL A 100 0.85 4.23 -7.35
C VAL A 100 1.55 2.92 -6.97
N ILE A 101 1.08 1.77 -7.48
CA ILE A 101 1.49 0.46 -6.96
C ILE A 101 2.96 0.10 -7.25
N GLU A 102 3.48 0.44 -8.43
CA GLU A 102 4.88 0.19 -8.78
C GLU A 102 5.82 1.01 -7.89
N GLU A 103 5.49 2.28 -7.67
CA GLU A 103 6.22 3.20 -6.81
C GLU A 103 6.14 2.78 -5.34
N LEU A 104 5.00 2.24 -4.89
CA LEU A 104 4.86 1.66 -3.55
C LEU A 104 5.83 0.50 -3.36
N ILE A 105 5.80 -0.48 -4.27
CA ILE A 105 6.64 -1.68 -4.20
C ILE A 105 8.13 -1.32 -4.30
N THR A 106 8.48 -0.47 -5.26
CA THR A 106 9.86 -0.02 -5.46
C THR A 106 10.37 0.71 -4.23
N THR A 107 9.58 1.63 -3.67
CA THR A 107 9.98 2.36 -2.46
C THR A 107 10.10 1.43 -1.26
N ALA A 108 9.20 0.45 -1.13
CA ALA A 108 9.28 -0.54 -0.05
C ALA A 108 10.58 -1.34 -0.13
N GLN A 109 10.99 -1.73 -1.33
CA GLN A 109 12.26 -2.42 -1.56
C GLN A 109 13.48 -1.53 -1.27
N GLU A 110 13.48 -0.28 -1.75
CA GLU A 110 14.52 0.73 -1.45
C GLU A 110 14.68 0.97 0.06
N GLU A 111 13.56 1.00 0.80
CA GLU A 111 13.52 1.27 2.25
C GLU A 111 13.54 -0.01 3.11
N ASN A 112 13.82 -1.18 2.52
CA ASN A 112 13.87 -2.49 3.19
C ASN A 112 12.59 -2.90 3.95
N ILE A 113 11.42 -2.40 3.53
CA ILE A 113 10.11 -2.81 4.04
C ILE A 113 9.74 -4.16 3.43
N ARG A 114 10.06 -5.23 4.16
CA ARG A 114 9.91 -6.62 3.67
C ARG A 114 8.47 -7.12 3.60
N LYS A 115 7.53 -6.45 4.28
CA LYS A 115 6.14 -6.89 4.35
C LYS A 115 5.20 -5.69 4.40
N ILE A 116 4.20 -5.70 3.52
CA ILE A 116 3.08 -4.79 3.51
C ILE A 116 1.81 -5.63 3.53
N TYR A 117 0.99 -5.48 4.56
CA TYR A 117 -0.29 -6.17 4.63
C TYR A 117 -1.26 -5.59 3.61
N TYR A 118 -1.67 -6.40 2.63
CA TYR A 118 -2.64 -6.01 1.62
C TYR A 118 -4.03 -6.48 2.02
N VAL A 119 -4.97 -5.53 2.06
CA VAL A 119 -6.40 -5.78 2.23
C VAL A 119 -7.12 -5.33 0.97
N ASP A 120 -7.74 -6.27 0.27
CA ASP A 120 -8.69 -5.95 -0.79
C ASP A 120 -9.97 -5.37 -0.16
N VAL A 121 -10.23 -4.09 -0.44
CA VAL A 121 -11.39 -3.38 0.14
C VAL A 121 -12.61 -3.36 -0.79
N LYS A 122 -12.52 -3.89 -2.02
CA LYS A 122 -13.55 -3.73 -3.07
C LYS A 122 -14.93 -4.15 -2.57
N GLU A 123 -15.01 -5.36 -2.02
CA GLU A 123 -16.28 -6.00 -1.65
C GLU A 123 -16.66 -5.85 -0.18
N ILE A 124 -15.70 -5.49 0.69
CA ILE A 124 -15.91 -5.47 2.14
C ILE A 124 -16.28 -4.09 2.69
N ARG A 125 -16.16 -3.05 1.86
CA ARG A 125 -16.54 -1.69 2.21
C ARG A 125 -18.05 -1.47 2.02
N ASP A 126 -18.56 -0.52 2.79
CA ASP A 126 -19.88 0.06 2.60
C ASP A 126 -19.95 0.92 1.33
N THR A 127 -21.18 1.12 0.84
CA THR A 127 -21.49 2.00 -0.29
C THR A 127 -22.62 2.92 0.10
N TYR A 128 -22.47 4.19 -0.25
CA TYR A 128 -23.51 5.21 -0.18
C TYR A 128 -23.76 5.79 -1.56
N ILE A 129 -25.02 6.15 -1.81
CA ILE A 129 -25.48 6.91 -2.97
C ILE A 129 -26.12 8.21 -2.47
N LEU A 130 -26.28 9.20 -3.35
CA LEU A 130 -27.07 10.39 -3.05
C LEU A 130 -28.52 10.15 -3.49
N ASN A 131 -29.48 10.42 -2.62
CA ASN A 131 -30.90 10.41 -2.96
C ASN A 131 -31.27 11.65 -3.79
N GLU A 132 -32.54 11.79 -4.16
CA GLU A 132 -33.06 12.92 -4.96
C GLU A 132 -32.84 14.29 -4.30
N ASN A 133 -32.66 14.34 -2.98
CA ASN A 133 -32.38 15.55 -2.20
C ASN A 133 -30.88 15.82 -2.00
N ASN A 134 -29.99 15.06 -2.66
CA ASN A 134 -28.55 15.05 -2.43
C ASN A 134 -28.14 14.66 -1.00
N GLU A 135 -28.95 13.84 -0.33
CA GLU A 135 -28.63 13.31 1.00
C GLU A 135 -28.01 11.91 0.86
N PRO A 136 -26.95 11.60 1.64
CA PRO A 136 -26.34 10.28 1.64
C PRO A 136 -27.32 9.20 2.12
N GLN A 137 -27.50 8.16 1.29
CA GLN A 137 -28.26 6.96 1.62
C GLN A 137 -27.35 5.74 1.52
N LYS A 138 -27.27 4.95 2.60
CA LYS A 138 -26.50 3.71 2.62
C LYS A 138 -27.18 2.66 1.74
N GLU A 139 -26.45 2.14 0.77
CA GLU A 139 -26.89 1.10 -0.16
C GLU A 139 -26.41 -0.29 0.29
N LYS A 140 -25.19 -0.35 0.83
CA LYS A 140 -24.55 -1.59 1.26
C LYS A 140 -23.79 -1.38 2.56
N ASP A 141 -23.99 -2.28 3.52
CA ASP A 141 -23.21 -2.30 4.75
C ASP A 141 -21.78 -2.80 4.51
N GLY A 142 -20.83 -2.17 5.22
CA GLY A 142 -19.48 -2.67 5.34
C GLY A 142 -19.43 -3.95 6.17
N SER A 143 -18.51 -4.85 5.82
CA SER A 143 -18.26 -6.06 6.61
C SER A 143 -17.86 -5.73 8.06
N LYS A 144 -18.05 -6.68 8.97
CA LYS A 144 -17.64 -6.54 10.38
C LYS A 144 -16.15 -6.20 10.51
N GLY A 145 -15.28 -6.86 9.74
CA GLY A 145 -13.85 -6.58 9.72
C GLY A 145 -13.54 -5.17 9.23
N TYR A 146 -14.17 -4.73 8.14
CA TYR A 146 -13.99 -3.37 7.61
C TYR A 146 -14.39 -2.31 8.64
N ASN A 147 -15.57 -2.43 9.23
CA ASN A 147 -16.05 -1.49 10.25
C ASN A 147 -15.15 -1.49 11.49
N SER A 148 -14.56 -2.64 11.84
CA SER A 148 -13.56 -2.71 12.91
C SER A 148 -12.28 -1.94 12.54
N LEU A 149 -11.82 -1.98 11.29
CA LEU A 149 -10.68 -1.19 10.85
C LEU A 149 -10.99 0.31 10.86
N ILE A 150 -12.18 0.73 10.40
CA ILE A 150 -12.59 2.14 10.45
C ILE A 150 -12.46 2.69 11.86
N LYS A 151 -12.99 1.99 12.87
CA LYS A 151 -12.89 2.41 14.28
C LYS A 151 -11.44 2.54 14.74
N LYS A 152 -10.61 1.53 14.45
CA LYS A 152 -9.22 1.45 14.90
C LYS A 152 -8.27 2.44 14.22
N LEU A 153 -8.57 2.82 12.98
CA LEU A 153 -7.76 3.77 12.20
C LEU A 153 -8.35 5.18 12.20
N SER A 154 -9.47 5.40 12.90
CA SER A 154 -10.28 6.63 12.82
C SER A 154 -9.50 7.92 13.04
N ASN A 155 -8.42 7.91 13.82
CA ASN A 155 -7.58 9.08 14.08
C ASN A 155 -6.83 9.58 12.83
N VAL A 156 -6.58 8.73 11.85
CA VAL A 156 -5.88 9.09 10.60
C VAL A 156 -6.78 9.08 9.36
N LEU A 157 -8.00 8.54 9.46
CA LEU A 157 -8.93 8.48 8.32
C LEU A 157 -9.58 9.83 8.04
N ASN A 158 -9.86 10.03 6.75
CA ASN A 158 -10.60 11.18 6.24
C ASN A 158 -12.11 10.89 6.25
N GLU A 159 -12.89 11.97 6.22
CA GLU A 159 -14.34 11.90 6.05
C GLU A 159 -14.72 11.26 4.71
N TYR A 160 -15.78 10.46 4.71
CA TYR A 160 -16.37 9.93 3.49
C TYR A 160 -17.19 11.03 2.81
N THR A 161 -16.78 11.38 1.59
CA THR A 161 -17.50 12.32 0.76
C THR A 161 -18.01 11.68 -0.51
N LEU A 162 -19.16 12.20 -0.96
CA LEU A 162 -19.75 11.96 -2.28
C LEU A 162 -19.74 13.28 -3.05
N THR A 163 -19.86 13.18 -4.37
CA THR A 163 -19.95 14.33 -5.27
C THR A 163 -21.29 14.29 -5.97
N THR A 164 -22.02 15.40 -5.92
CA THR A 164 -23.26 15.61 -6.67
C THR A 164 -22.99 15.84 -8.16
N ASP A 165 -24.04 15.80 -8.98
CA ASP A 165 -23.94 16.08 -10.42
C ASP A 165 -23.44 17.51 -10.72
N ASP A 166 -23.68 18.47 -9.82
CA ASP A 166 -23.18 19.84 -9.90
C ASP A 166 -21.80 20.05 -9.25
N ASN A 167 -21.04 18.96 -9.02
CA ASN A 167 -19.69 18.95 -8.45
C ASN A 167 -19.57 19.49 -7.02
N LYS A 168 -20.65 19.46 -6.24
CA LYS A 168 -20.61 19.78 -4.80
C LYS A 168 -20.23 18.56 -4.00
N THR A 169 -19.43 18.78 -2.96
CA THR A 169 -19.04 17.73 -2.01
C THR A 169 -20.09 17.59 -0.91
N VAL A 170 -20.59 16.38 -0.70
CA VAL A 170 -21.51 16.01 0.38
C VAL A 170 -20.77 15.09 1.35
N ASN A 171 -20.77 15.43 2.63
CA ASN A 171 -20.20 14.58 3.68
C ASN A 171 -21.24 13.54 4.13
N VAL A 172 -20.83 12.28 4.18
CA VAL A 172 -21.68 11.14 4.62
C VAL A 172 -21.90 11.13 6.14
N GLY A 173 -21.01 11.77 6.91
CA GLY A 173 -21.00 11.74 8.38
C GLY A 173 -20.24 10.55 8.97
N GLU A 174 -19.52 9.79 8.12
CA GLU A 174 -18.69 8.66 8.53
C GLU A 174 -17.29 8.78 7.90
N LYS A 175 -16.26 8.24 8.56
CA LYS A 175 -14.90 8.17 8.01
C LYS A 175 -14.72 6.96 7.09
N ARG A 176 -13.79 7.04 6.13
CA ARG A 176 -13.54 5.97 5.14
C ARG A 176 -12.07 5.63 4.94
N ILE A 177 -11.80 4.35 4.75
CA ILE A 177 -10.57 3.86 4.12
C ILE A 177 -10.76 3.95 2.60
N TYR A 178 -10.12 4.94 1.99
CA TYR A 178 -10.13 5.12 0.55
C TYR A 178 -9.15 4.16 -0.13
N ALA A 179 -9.35 3.89 -1.41
CA ALA A 179 -8.44 3.09 -2.22
C ALA A 179 -7.80 3.99 -3.28
N PRO A 180 -6.46 4.12 -3.34
CA PRO A 180 -5.46 3.56 -2.45
C PRO A 180 -5.33 4.32 -1.12
N ASN A 181 -5.12 3.59 -0.03
CA ASN A 181 -4.61 4.13 1.23
C ASN A 181 -3.49 3.23 1.74
N ILE A 182 -2.47 3.84 2.34
CA ILE A 182 -1.42 3.14 3.05
C ILE A 182 -1.22 3.75 4.43
N VAL A 183 -1.17 2.89 5.45
CA VAL A 183 -1.08 3.29 6.85
C VAL A 183 0.12 2.65 7.51
N ALA A 184 0.82 3.42 8.34
CA ALA A 184 1.73 2.86 9.33
C ALA A 184 1.02 2.76 10.68
N VAL A 185 1.03 1.57 11.26
CA VAL A 185 0.58 1.29 12.62
C VAL A 185 1.82 0.98 13.45
N VAL A 186 1.96 1.61 14.61
CA VAL A 186 3.05 1.38 15.55
C VAL A 186 2.45 1.11 16.92
N ASN A 187 2.77 -0.05 17.50
CA ASN A 187 2.26 -0.48 18.80
C ASN A 187 0.73 -0.45 18.88
N GLY A 188 0.04 -0.86 17.81
CA GLY A 188 -1.43 -0.84 17.72
C GLY A 188 -2.06 0.53 17.49
N GLU A 189 -1.29 1.57 17.19
CA GLU A 189 -1.81 2.91 16.93
C GLU A 189 -1.45 3.36 15.51
N ALA A 190 -2.45 3.83 14.75
CA ALA A 190 -2.22 4.39 13.43
C ALA A 190 -1.51 5.74 13.54
N LYS A 191 -0.37 5.90 12.85
CA LYS A 191 0.48 7.09 12.96
C LYS A 191 0.37 8.03 11.77
N ILE A 192 0.22 7.49 10.57
CA ILE A 192 0.12 8.27 9.34
C ILE A 192 -0.63 7.47 8.29
N LEU A 193 -1.43 8.19 7.49
CA LEU A 193 -2.13 7.70 6.31
C LEU A 193 -1.67 8.52 5.11
N GLU A 194 -1.35 7.86 4.01
CA GLU A 194 -1.05 8.50 2.71
C GLU A 194 -1.81 7.74 1.61
N THR A 195 -2.11 8.41 0.50
CA THR A 195 -2.66 7.75 -0.70
C THR A 195 -1.57 7.37 -1.70
N GLY A 196 -0.46 8.11 -1.70
CA GLY A 196 0.56 8.05 -2.73
C GLY A 196 0.17 8.76 -4.03
N ILE A 197 -1.04 9.31 -4.15
CA ILE A 197 -1.49 10.02 -5.36
C ILE A 197 -0.90 11.42 -5.35
N SER A 198 -0.22 11.81 -6.44
CA SER A 198 0.27 13.17 -6.60
C SER A 198 -0.92 14.12 -6.76
N THR A 199 -0.85 15.31 -6.17
CA THR A 199 -1.86 16.36 -6.37
C THR A 199 -1.94 16.85 -7.82
N LYS A 200 -0.95 16.52 -8.65
CA LYS A 200 -0.93 16.79 -10.09
C LYS A 200 -1.67 15.71 -10.89
N GLU A 201 -1.94 14.56 -10.30
CA GLU A 201 -2.70 13.48 -10.94
C GLU A 201 -4.21 13.77 -10.79
N THR A 202 -4.78 14.50 -11.75
CA THR A 202 -6.19 14.90 -11.72
C THR A 202 -7.13 13.88 -12.37
N ASN A 203 -6.58 12.87 -13.04
CA ASN A 203 -7.34 11.81 -13.69
C ASN A 203 -6.58 10.47 -13.57
N PRO A 204 -7.21 9.39 -13.08
CA PRO A 204 -6.49 8.14 -12.82
C PRO A 204 -5.97 7.44 -14.09
N TYR A 205 -6.51 7.79 -15.26
CA TYR A 205 -6.14 7.22 -16.55
C TYR A 205 -5.10 8.06 -17.30
N MET A 206 -4.66 9.20 -16.74
CA MET A 206 -3.68 10.06 -17.41
C MET A 206 -2.28 9.42 -17.44
N LYS A 207 -1.42 9.88 -18.35
CA LYS A 207 -0.02 9.46 -18.33
C LYS A 207 0.67 10.04 -17.10
N LEU A 208 1.35 9.21 -16.32
CA LEU A 208 2.10 9.66 -15.14
C LEU A 208 3.40 10.32 -15.56
N THR A 209 3.67 11.49 -14.99
CA THR A 209 4.95 12.18 -15.17
C THR A 209 5.99 11.65 -14.19
N LYS A 210 7.28 11.95 -14.44
CA LYS A 210 8.35 11.66 -13.48
C LYS A 210 8.11 12.33 -12.12
N GLU A 211 7.51 13.52 -12.14
CA GLU A 211 7.21 14.26 -10.92
C GLU A 211 6.12 13.58 -10.11
N MET A 212 5.01 13.15 -10.73
CA MET A 212 3.95 12.41 -10.05
C MET A 212 4.49 11.15 -9.37
N LYS A 213 5.31 10.37 -10.08
CA LYS A 213 5.97 9.18 -9.53
C LYS A 213 6.89 9.53 -8.35
N SER A 214 7.62 10.65 -8.44
CA SER A 214 8.47 11.15 -7.35
C SER A 214 7.65 11.53 -6.12
N ASP A 215 6.50 12.18 -6.30
CA ASP A 215 5.59 12.52 -5.21
C ASP A 215 5.03 11.27 -4.53
N SER A 216 4.64 10.24 -5.29
CA SER A 216 4.25 8.94 -4.74
C SER A 216 5.35 8.34 -3.88
N LYS A 217 6.59 8.26 -4.38
CA LYS A 217 7.73 7.76 -3.60
C LYS A 217 7.93 8.55 -2.31
N LYS A 218 7.86 9.89 -2.36
CA LYS A 218 8.00 10.74 -1.16
C LYS A 218 6.92 10.44 -0.13
N ALA A 219 5.66 10.28 -0.54
CA ALA A 219 4.56 9.92 0.35
C ALA A 219 4.83 8.56 1.04
N PHE A 220 5.24 7.55 0.28
CA PHE A 220 5.54 6.23 0.84
C PHE A 220 6.74 6.23 1.79
N LYS A 221 7.81 6.96 1.48
CA LYS A 221 8.95 7.12 2.40
C LYS A 221 8.52 7.74 3.74
N LYS A 222 7.55 8.67 3.76
CA LYS A 222 7.03 9.22 5.03
C LYS A 222 6.37 8.14 5.89
N VAL A 223 5.60 7.25 5.28
CA VAL A 223 4.94 6.13 5.98
C VAL A 223 5.99 5.17 6.53
N PHE A 224 6.95 4.77 5.71
CA PHE A 224 7.97 3.78 6.08
C PHE A 224 8.93 4.25 7.17
N LYS A 225 9.15 5.57 7.30
CA LYS A 225 9.90 6.16 8.43
C LYS A 225 9.34 5.82 9.81
N TYR A 226 8.08 5.40 9.94
CA TYR A 226 7.51 4.96 11.22
C TYR A 226 7.85 3.52 11.59
N ILE A 227 8.23 2.69 10.61
CA ILE A 227 8.52 1.27 10.82
C ILE A 227 10.03 0.98 10.83
N ASN A 228 10.81 1.83 10.16
CA ASN A 228 12.27 1.73 10.11
C ASN A 228 12.98 2.41 11.32
N ARG A 229 12.30 2.60 12.44
CA ARG A 229 12.83 3.24 13.66
C ARG A 229 12.98 2.25 14.79
#